data_AF-A0A0Q4N093-F1
#
_entry.id   AF-A0A0Q4N093-F1
#
_cell.length_a   1.000
_cell.length_b   1.000
_cell.length_c   1.000
_cell.angle_alpha   90.00
_cell.angle_beta   90.00
_cell.angle_gamma   90.00
#
_symmetry.space_group_name_H-M   'P 1'
#
loop_
_entity.id
_entity.type
_entity.pdbx_description
1 polymer ?
#
loop_
_entity_poly.entity_id
_entity_poly.type
_entity_poly.pdbx_seq_one_letter_code
_entity_poly.pdbx_strand_id
1 'polypeptide(L)'
;MSFDEFREARQEMFSKNRNRTLNFFNRQGEDYKFCVMTLVNRSAPGTFSANEIGKPFESFDLHRRELIITAMNKLNRWGELLPGKFKLSDSLV
;
A
#
# COMPACT_ATOMS: atom_id res chain seq x y z
N MET A 1 33.96 -5.80 -5.53
CA MET A 1 32.70 -6.26 -6.12
C MET A 1 32.87 -6.24 -7.63
N SER A 2 32.82 -7.40 -8.27
CA SER A 2 32.93 -7.57 -9.72
C SER A 2 31.65 -7.07 -10.42
N PHE A 3 31.76 -6.74 -11.71
CA PHE A 3 30.60 -6.35 -12.53
C PHE A 3 29.55 -7.46 -12.62
N ASP A 4 29.99 -8.72 -12.60
CA ASP A 4 29.09 -9.88 -12.61
C ASP A 4 28.36 -10.05 -11.26
N GLU A 5 29.08 -9.87 -10.14
CA GLU A 5 28.48 -9.83 -8.80
C GLU A 5 27.44 -8.69 -8.68
N PHE A 6 27.69 -7.55 -9.32
CA PHE A 6 26.73 -6.44 -9.36
C PHE A 6 25.48 -6.77 -10.20
N ARG A 7 25.63 -7.47 -11.33
CA ARG A 7 24.48 -7.92 -12.14
C ARG A 7 23.63 -8.94 -11.40
N GLU A 8 24.24 -9.92 -10.76
CA GLU A 8 23.55 -10.94 -9.97
C GLU A 8 22.81 -10.33 -8.78
N ALA A 9 23.47 -9.46 -7.99
CA ALA A 9 22.84 -8.77 -6.87
C ALA A 9 21.67 -7.88 -7.32
N ARG A 10 21.80 -7.21 -8.48
CA ARG A 10 20.73 -6.40 -9.05
C ARG A 10 19.56 -7.27 -9.51
N GLN A 11 19.83 -8.40 -10.16
CA GLN A 11 18.81 -9.33 -10.64
C GLN A 11 18.08 -10.02 -9.48
N GLU A 12 18.78 -10.34 -8.39
CA GLU A 12 18.17 -10.77 -7.13
C GLU A 12 17.33 -9.68 -6.46
N MET A 13 17.80 -8.43 -6.45
CA MET A 13 16.99 -7.32 -5.93
C MET A 13 15.70 -7.16 -6.73
N PHE A 14 15.75 -7.25 -8.06
CA PHE A 14 14.56 -7.21 -8.91
C PHE A 14 13.66 -8.44 -8.76
N SER A 15 14.22 -9.63 -8.55
CA SER A 15 13.43 -10.84 -8.30
C SER A 15 12.72 -10.78 -6.93
N LYS A 16 13.38 -10.26 -5.89
CA LYS A 16 12.78 -9.94 -4.58
C LYS A 16 11.78 -8.78 -4.66
N ASN A 17 11.92 -7.88 -5.64
CA ASN A 17 10.97 -6.81 -5.94
C ASN A 17 9.79 -7.23 -6.84
N ARG A 18 9.68 -8.52 -7.25
CA ARG A 18 8.62 -8.97 -8.17
C ARG A 18 7.21 -8.72 -7.65
N ASN A 19 7.02 -8.65 -6.34
CA ASN A 19 5.73 -8.25 -5.76
C ASN A 19 5.85 -6.91 -5.02
N ARG A 20 6.04 -5.85 -5.80
CA ARG A 20 6.14 -4.47 -5.31
C ARG A 20 4.96 -4.14 -4.39
N THR A 21 3.73 -4.47 -4.78
CA THR A 21 2.54 -4.19 -3.97
C THR A 21 2.60 -4.86 -2.59
N LEU A 22 2.96 -6.15 -2.53
CA LEU A 22 3.13 -6.88 -1.27
C LEU A 22 4.14 -6.19 -0.36
N ASN A 23 5.33 -5.88 -0.90
CA ASN A 23 6.39 -5.23 -0.13
C ASN A 23 5.95 -3.85 0.39
N PHE A 24 5.25 -3.07 -0.43
CA PHE A 24 4.75 -1.76 -0.01
C PHE A 24 3.66 -1.91 1.04
N PHE A 25 2.63 -2.71 0.80
CA PHE A 25 1.51 -2.90 1.72
C PHE A 25 1.99 -3.40 3.09
N ASN A 26 2.89 -4.38 3.13
CA ASN A 26 3.39 -4.96 4.37
C ASN A 26 4.25 -4.00 5.19
N ARG A 27 4.92 -3.03 4.54
CA ARG A 27 5.73 -2.01 5.21
C ARG A 27 4.91 -0.87 5.80
N GLN A 28 3.66 -0.70 5.37
CA GLN A 28 2.81 0.39 5.87
C GLN A 28 2.23 0.06 7.25
N GLY A 29 2.00 1.11 8.04
CA GLY A 29 1.34 1.01 9.34
C GLY A 29 -0.15 0.67 9.25
N GLU A 30 -0.76 0.42 10.40
CA GLU A 30 -2.16 0.03 10.51
C GLU A 30 -3.12 1.10 9.97
N ASP A 31 -2.85 2.39 10.22
CA ASP A 31 -3.69 3.50 9.72
C ASP A 31 -3.79 3.52 8.19
N TYR A 32 -2.67 3.30 7.50
CA TYR A 32 -2.68 3.22 6.04
C TYR A 32 -3.48 2.00 5.57
N LYS A 33 -3.28 0.84 6.18
CA LYS A 33 -4.03 -0.39 5.85
C LYS A 33 -5.52 -0.20 6.11
N PHE A 34 -5.89 0.48 7.19
CA PHE A 34 -7.27 0.87 7.48
C PHE A 34 -7.86 1.76 6.38
N CYS A 35 -7.13 2.78 5.93
CA CYS A 35 -7.56 3.63 4.82
C CYS A 35 -7.79 2.82 3.53
N VAL A 36 -6.86 1.92 3.20
CA VAL A 36 -6.99 1.02 2.04
C VAL A 36 -8.24 0.15 2.15
N MET A 37 -8.43 -0.54 3.27
CA MET A 37 -9.56 -1.45 3.48
C MET A 37 -10.90 -0.71 3.49
N THR A 38 -10.96 0.45 4.14
CA THR A 38 -12.14 1.32 4.15
C THR A 38 -12.50 1.78 2.75
N LEU A 39 -11.49 2.15 1.94
CA LEU A 39 -11.72 2.55 0.56
C LEU A 39 -12.27 1.40 -0.30
N VAL A 40 -11.79 0.17 -0.09
CA VAL A 40 -12.36 -1.02 -0.75
C VAL A 40 -13.80 -1.23 -0.32
N ASN A 41 -14.06 -1.22 0.98
CA ASN A 41 -15.40 -1.43 1.54
C ASN A 41 -16.41 -0.39 1.04
N ARG A 42 -15.98 0.83 0.72
CA ARG A 42 -16.85 1.83 0.10
C ARG A 42 -17.40 1.38 -1.26
N SER A 43 -16.60 0.70 -2.08
CA SER A 43 -17.03 0.17 -3.38
C SER A 43 -17.59 -1.25 -3.32
N ALA A 44 -17.20 -2.03 -2.32
CA ALA A 44 -17.62 -3.42 -2.12
C ALA A 44 -17.86 -3.66 -0.61
N PRO A 45 -19.05 -3.30 -0.09
CA PRO A 45 -19.35 -3.36 1.34
C PRO A 45 -19.15 -4.76 1.92
N GLY A 46 -18.54 -4.84 3.10
CA GLY A 46 -18.31 -6.10 3.81
C GLY A 46 -17.13 -6.93 3.31
N THR A 47 -16.31 -6.41 2.40
CA THR A 47 -15.11 -7.12 1.90
C THR A 47 -14.08 -7.36 3.00
N PHE A 48 -13.85 -6.37 3.87
CA PHE A 48 -12.90 -6.43 4.97
C PHE A 48 -13.55 -6.09 6.32
N SER A 49 -13.13 -6.79 7.37
CA SER A 49 -13.47 -6.51 8.76
C SER A 49 -12.38 -5.70 9.46
N ALA A 50 -12.72 -5.00 10.55
CA ALA A 50 -11.76 -4.24 11.36
C ALA A 50 -10.64 -5.14 11.94
N ASN A 51 -10.95 -6.40 12.26
CA ASN A 51 -9.97 -7.36 12.79
C ASN A 51 -8.94 -7.82 11.74
N GLU A 52 -9.12 -7.42 10.48
CA GLU A 52 -8.18 -7.71 9.40
C GLU A 52 -7.15 -6.60 9.20
N ILE A 53 -7.34 -5.44 9.83
CA ILE A 53 -6.36 -4.35 9.84
C ILE A 53 -5.06 -4.87 10.45
N GLY A 54 -3.93 -4.48 9.84
CA GLY A 54 -2.60 -4.92 10.26
C GLY A 54 -2.13 -6.24 9.66
N LYS A 55 -3.05 -7.12 9.21
CA LYS A 55 -2.68 -8.40 8.59
C LYS A 55 -1.79 -8.21 7.35
N PRO A 56 -0.87 -9.16 7.07
CA PRO A 56 -0.03 -9.11 5.89
C PRO A 56 -0.83 -9.36 4.61
N PHE A 57 -0.36 -8.82 3.49
CA PHE A 57 -0.99 -8.93 2.16
C PHE A 57 -1.28 -10.38 1.76
N GLU A 58 -0.39 -11.29 2.15
CA GLU A 58 -0.43 -12.72 1.88
C GLU A 58 -1.54 -13.45 2.63
N SER A 59 -2.09 -12.87 3.69
CA SER A 59 -3.21 -13.48 4.43
C SER A 59 -4.54 -13.43 3.67
N PHE A 60 -4.64 -12.57 2.65
CA PHE A 60 -5.84 -12.38 1.86
C PHE A 60 -5.88 -13.28 0.63
N ASP A 61 -7.08 -13.61 0.16
CA ASP A 61 -7.28 -14.32 -1.11
C ASP A 61 -6.95 -13.42 -2.32
N LEU A 62 -6.87 -14.04 -3.50
CA LEU A 62 -6.48 -13.35 -4.74
C LEU A 62 -7.40 -12.15 -5.05
N HIS A 63 -8.71 -12.33 -4.91
CA HIS A 63 -9.68 -11.29 -5.23
C HIS A 63 -9.53 -10.08 -4.29
N ARG A 64 -9.39 -10.34 -2.98
CA ARG A 64 -9.14 -9.27 -1.99
C ARG A 64 -7.81 -8.54 -2.25
N ARG A 65 -6.77 -9.27 -2.67
CA ARG A 65 -5.47 -8.66 -3.03
C ARG A 65 -5.59 -7.70 -4.23
N GLU A 66 -6.38 -8.04 -5.23
CA GLU A 66 -6.65 -7.16 -6.39
C GLU A 66 -7.38 -5.87 -5.97
N LEU A 67 -8.35 -6.00 -5.07
CA LEU A 67 -9.06 -4.85 -4.51
C LEU A 67 -8.12 -3.95 -3.70
N ILE A 68 -7.23 -4.54 -2.89
CA ILE A 68 -6.18 -3.81 -2.16
C ILE A 68 -5.29 -3.04 -3.13
N ILE A 69 -4.78 -3.67 -4.19
CA ILE A 69 -3.95 -3.01 -5.22
C ILE A 69 -4.68 -1.80 -5.81
N THR A 70 -5.95 -1.99 -6.18
CA THR A 70 -6.77 -0.94 -6.78
C THR A 70 -6.97 0.24 -5.83
N ALA A 71 -7.22 -0.02 -4.55
CA ALA A 71 -7.36 1.02 -3.53
C ALA A 71 -6.02 1.74 -3.24
N MET A 72 -4.90 1.01 -3.18
CA MET A 72 -3.58 1.61 -3.03
C MET A 72 -3.24 2.57 -4.18
N ASN A 73 -3.57 2.18 -5.42
CA ASN A 73 -3.37 3.05 -6.60
C ASN A 73 -4.22 4.32 -6.52
N LYS A 74 -5.47 4.23 -6.05
CA LYS A 74 -6.32 5.40 -5.84
C LYS A 74 -5.76 6.34 -4.77
N LEU A 75 -5.31 5.80 -3.63
CA LEU A 75 -4.70 6.59 -2.57
C LEU A 75 -3.41 7.27 -3.03
N ASN A 76 -2.57 6.58 -3.81
CA ASN A 76 -1.36 7.16 -4.35
C ASN A 76 -1.66 8.34 -5.29
N ARG A 77 -2.65 8.18 -6.18
CA ARG A 77 -3.13 9.26 -7.04
C ARG A 77 -3.67 10.44 -6.23
N TRP A 78 -4.34 10.19 -5.11
CA TRP A 78 -4.76 11.28 -4.22
C TRP A 78 -3.57 11.98 -3.58
N GLY A 79 -2.53 11.25 -3.16
CA GLY A 79 -1.31 11.85 -2.63
C GLY A 79 -0.67 12.89 -3.57
N GLU A 80 -0.80 12.70 -4.89
CA GLU A 80 -0.33 13.67 -5.90
C GLU A 80 -1.22 14.92 -6.03
N LEU A 81 -2.51 14.81 -5.67
CA LEU A 81 -3.51 15.87 -5.82
C LEU A 81 -3.87 16.56 -4.50
N LEU A 82 -3.51 15.96 -3.37
CA LEU A 82 -3.84 16.48 -2.06
C LEU A 82 -3.11 17.80 -1.81
N PRO A 83 -3.76 18.76 -1.13
CA PRO A 83 -3.10 19.99 -0.73
C PRO A 83 -1.88 19.69 0.15
N GLY A 84 -0.95 20.64 0.17
CA GLY A 84 0.21 20.57 1.05
C GLY A 84 -0.17 20.45 2.53
N LYS A 85 0.84 20.24 3.37
CA LYS A 85 0.63 20.15 4.82
C LYS A 85 -0.04 21.43 5.33
N PHE A 86 -1.23 21.29 5.90
CA PHE A 86 -1.85 22.34 6.69
C PHE A 86 -1.14 22.45 8.03
N LYS A 87 -0.86 23.67 8.47
CA LYS A 87 -0.44 23.95 9.84
C LYS A 87 -1.67 24.30 10.67
N LEU A 88 -1.61 24.03 11.97
CA LEU A 88 -2.68 24.48 12.89
C LEU A 88 -2.86 26.01 12.88
N SER A 89 -1.79 26.75 12.54
CA SER A 89 -1.84 28.20 12.32
C SER A 89 -2.67 28.61 11.10
N ASP A 90 -2.94 27.71 10.17
CA ASP A 90 -3.61 28.03 8.90
C ASP A 90 -5.14 28.08 9.05
N SER A 91 -5.73 27.68 10.20
CA SER A 91 -7.19 27.56 10.31
C SER A 91 -7.82 27.69 11.71
N LEU A 92 -7.43 28.67 12.53
CA LEU A 92 -8.26 29.06 13.67
C LEU A 92 -8.51 30.59 13.72
N VAL A 93 -8.77 31.19 12.56
CA VAL A 93 -9.31 32.56 12.43
C VAL A 93 -10.70 32.47 11.82
#